data_AF-C5WC37-F1
#
_entry.id   AF-C5WC37-F1
#
_cell.length_a   1.000
_cell.length_b   1.000
_cell.length_c   1.000
_cell.angle_alpha   90.00
_cell.angle_beta   90.00
_cell.angle_gamma   90.00
#
_symmetry.space_group_name_H-M   'P 1'
#
loop_
_entity.id
_entity.type
_entity.pdbx_description
1 polymer ?
#
loop_
_entity_poly.entity_id
_entity_poly.type
_entity_poly.pdbx_seq_one_letter_code
_entity_poly.pdbx_strand_id
1 'polypeptide(L)'
;MFNTNTFQGLLMKLQHYWSSQGCTIIQSIDTEVGAATSHPMTCLWALGPEPISLAYIQASRRPTDGRYGNNPNRLQHYYQFQVTLKPSPINIQDMYLQSLKYLNIDLTIHDIRFVEDDWENPTLGAWGLGWEIWLDGMEITQLTYFQQIAGIDCRPVTGEITYGLERLAMYIQGVDNIYDLVWSNGPQGKITYGDLFYENEIQQSAYNFQYADTSFLLYCFDHYEKEINKLLKLNNPLIFPAYEHILKATHMFNILDARKAISVTERQNYITRIRTLTKSIGQAYYNYRNIIGFPRYNELNNNTSYDKKNIPNGIGDRRVTT
;
A
#
# COMPACT_ATOMS: atom_id res chain seq x y z
N MET A 1 -25.11 10.33 7.12
CA MET A 1 -23.65 10.53 7.12
C MET A 1 -23.02 9.35 7.87
N PHE A 2 -21.88 8.82 7.42
CA PHE A 2 -21.24 7.65 8.06
C PHE A 2 -20.70 8.01 9.46
N ASN A 3 -20.88 7.13 10.44
CA ASN A 3 -20.46 7.35 11.83
C ASN A 3 -18.96 7.04 12.00
N THR A 4 -18.10 8.05 12.14
CA THR A 4 -16.65 7.88 12.30
C THR A 4 -16.23 7.33 13.65
N ASN A 5 -17.14 7.26 14.63
CA ASN A 5 -16.89 6.59 15.92
C ASN A 5 -16.93 5.06 15.79
N THR A 6 -17.05 4.52 14.58
CA THR A 6 -16.81 3.11 14.28
C THR A 6 -15.82 2.98 13.12
N PHE A 7 -15.03 1.91 13.12
CA PHE A 7 -14.05 1.61 12.07
C PHE A 7 -14.75 1.50 10.72
N GLN A 8 -15.86 0.75 10.66
CA GLN A 8 -16.66 0.60 9.43
C GLN A 8 -17.14 1.95 8.88
N GLY A 9 -17.60 2.86 9.74
CA GLY A 9 -18.06 4.17 9.28
C GLY A 9 -16.92 5.05 8.79
N LEU A 10 -15.72 4.96 9.38
CA LEU A 10 -14.50 5.59 8.88
C LEU A 10 -14.15 5.10 7.47
N LEU A 11 -14.18 3.78 7.24
CA LEU A 11 -13.91 3.17 5.93
C LEU A 11 -14.85 3.72 4.85
N MET A 12 -16.16 3.69 5.12
CA MET A 12 -17.17 4.19 4.18
C MET A 12 -17.02 5.69 3.91
N LYS A 13 -16.63 6.47 4.92
CA LYS A 13 -16.45 7.92 4.78
C LYS A 13 -15.23 8.26 3.91
N LEU A 14 -14.12 7.52 4.03
CA LEU A 14 -12.96 7.66 3.14
C LEU A 14 -13.28 7.24 1.70
N GLN A 15 -13.96 6.11 1.50
CA GLN A 15 -14.40 5.68 0.16
C GLN A 15 -15.28 6.75 -0.50
N HIS A 16 -16.25 7.30 0.25
CA HIS A 16 -17.13 8.36 -0.23
C HIS A 16 -16.37 9.66 -0.53
N TYR A 17 -15.43 10.06 0.33
CA TYR A 17 -14.61 11.24 0.09
C TYR A 17 -13.84 11.09 -1.23
N TRP A 18 -13.08 10.01 -1.39
CA TRP A 18 -12.23 9.85 -2.57
C TRP A 18 -13.04 9.58 -3.85
N SER A 19 -14.20 8.93 -3.78
CA SER A 19 -15.10 8.84 -4.93
C SER A 19 -15.63 10.22 -5.34
N SER A 20 -15.93 11.10 -4.38
CA SER A 20 -16.32 12.49 -4.67
C SER A 20 -15.18 13.33 -5.27
N GLN A 21 -13.92 12.94 -5.07
CA GLN A 21 -12.74 13.52 -5.72
C GLN A 21 -12.46 12.92 -7.12
N GLY A 22 -13.32 12.02 -7.60
CA GLY A 22 -13.20 11.39 -8.91
C GLY A 22 -12.39 10.09 -8.95
N CYS A 23 -12.04 9.50 -7.79
CA CYS A 23 -11.39 8.20 -7.76
C CYS A 23 -12.38 7.07 -8.07
N THR A 24 -11.93 6.11 -8.87
CA THR A 24 -12.61 4.81 -9.00
C THR A 24 -12.40 4.01 -7.72
N ILE A 25 -13.49 3.60 -7.07
CA ILE A 25 -13.41 2.73 -5.90
C ILE A 25 -13.27 1.27 -6.36
N ILE A 26 -12.14 0.65 -6.02
CA ILE A 26 -11.87 -0.77 -6.30
C ILE A 26 -11.83 -1.58 -5.00
N GLN A 27 -11.69 -2.90 -5.13
CA GLN A 27 -11.61 -3.82 -4.00
C GLN A 27 -10.15 -4.17 -3.67
N SER A 28 -9.92 -4.71 -2.47
CA SER A 28 -8.65 -5.35 -2.15
C SER A 28 -8.34 -6.47 -3.15
N ILE A 29 -7.06 -6.70 -3.42
CA ILE A 29 -6.66 -7.92 -4.13
C ILE A 29 -6.91 -9.14 -3.24
N ASP A 30 -7.25 -10.25 -3.87
CA ASP A 30 -7.59 -11.56 -3.27
C ASP A 30 -6.38 -12.44 -2.96
N THR A 31 -5.17 -11.87 -2.94
CA THR A 31 -3.92 -12.54 -2.56
C THR A 31 -3.16 -11.73 -1.52
N GLU A 32 -2.29 -12.38 -0.74
CA GLU A 32 -1.51 -11.71 0.29
C GLU A 32 -0.52 -10.70 -0.28
N VAL A 33 -0.57 -9.47 0.24
CA VAL A 33 0.37 -8.39 -0.08
C VAL A 33 0.80 -7.67 1.19
N GLY A 34 2.05 -7.19 1.25
CA GLY A 34 2.57 -6.47 2.41
C GLY A 34 2.24 -4.98 2.46
N ALA A 35 1.76 -4.44 1.34
CA ALA A 35 1.27 -3.08 1.19
C ALA A 35 0.35 -2.99 -0.04
N ALA A 36 -0.53 -2.01 -0.05
CA ALA A 36 -1.42 -1.70 -1.16
C ALA A 36 -0.69 -1.31 -2.45
N THR A 37 0.54 -0.80 -2.36
CA THR A 37 1.40 -0.53 -3.51
C THR A 37 1.62 -1.79 -4.38
N SER A 38 1.62 -2.98 -3.77
CA SER A 38 1.76 -4.26 -4.50
C SER A 38 0.49 -4.69 -5.25
N HIS A 39 -0.62 -3.98 -5.11
CA HIS A 39 -1.79 -4.24 -5.94
C HIS A 39 -1.44 -3.98 -7.42
N PRO A 40 -1.79 -4.87 -8.37
CA PRO A 40 -1.40 -4.73 -9.78
C PRO A 40 -1.85 -3.40 -10.39
N MET A 41 -3.03 -2.91 -10.00
CA MET A 41 -3.56 -1.61 -10.45
C MET A 41 -2.83 -0.39 -9.87
N THR A 42 -2.02 -0.55 -8.82
CA THR A 42 -1.15 0.53 -8.31
C THR A 42 0.26 0.38 -8.87
N CYS A 43 0.87 -0.80 -8.73
CA CYS A 43 2.22 -1.07 -9.21
C CYS A 43 2.33 -0.98 -10.74
N LEU A 44 1.60 -1.81 -11.48
CA LEU A 44 1.78 -1.89 -12.93
C LEU A 44 1.21 -0.66 -13.63
N TRP A 45 0.08 -0.11 -13.16
CA TRP A 45 -0.54 1.03 -13.84
C TRP A 45 0.17 2.36 -13.55
N ALA A 46 1.09 2.40 -12.58
CA ALA A 46 2.06 3.49 -12.46
C ALA A 46 3.01 3.56 -13.68
N LEU A 47 3.14 2.49 -14.47
CA LEU A 47 3.94 2.46 -15.69
C LEU A 47 3.17 2.97 -16.91
N GLY A 48 3.87 3.63 -17.85
CA GLY A 48 3.27 4.20 -19.07
C GLY A 48 2.57 5.54 -18.84
N PRO A 49 2.06 6.19 -19.90
CA PRO A 49 1.47 7.54 -19.82
C PRO A 49 0.00 7.56 -19.36
N GLU A 50 -0.63 6.39 -19.23
CA GLU A 50 -2.07 6.28 -19.00
C GLU A 50 -2.50 6.82 -17.62
N PRO A 51 -3.46 7.76 -17.57
CA PRO A 51 -3.96 8.29 -16.32
C PRO A 51 -4.80 7.26 -15.55
N ILE A 52 -4.82 7.39 -14.23
CA ILE A 52 -5.72 6.67 -13.35
C ILE A 52 -5.88 7.39 -11.99
N SER A 53 -7.10 7.40 -11.48
CA SER A 53 -7.40 7.75 -10.08
C SER A 53 -8.12 6.58 -9.41
N LEU A 54 -7.49 5.97 -8.40
CA LEU A 54 -8.03 4.83 -7.65
C LEU A 54 -8.09 5.15 -6.18
N ALA A 55 -9.09 4.60 -5.49
CA ALA A 55 -9.07 4.53 -4.03
C ALA A 55 -9.67 3.20 -3.54
N TYR A 56 -9.06 2.56 -2.55
CA TYR A 56 -9.51 1.25 -2.06
C TYR A 56 -8.95 0.92 -0.68
N ILE A 57 -9.60 -0.03 -0.02
CA ILE A 57 -9.08 -0.63 1.21
C ILE A 57 -8.21 -1.83 0.78
N GLN A 58 -7.08 -2.03 1.43
CA GLN A 58 -6.23 -3.21 1.27
C GLN A 58 -5.91 -3.82 2.62
N ALA A 59 -6.37 -5.07 2.81
CA ALA A 59 -5.84 -5.95 3.83
C ALA A 59 -4.36 -6.26 3.52
N SER A 60 -3.45 -5.86 4.41
CA SER A 60 -2.00 -6.01 4.24
C SER A 60 -1.43 -6.97 5.28
N ARG A 61 -0.49 -7.83 4.87
CA ARG A 61 0.18 -8.81 5.73
C ARG A 61 1.69 -8.58 5.80
N ARG A 62 2.18 -8.31 7.01
CA ARG A 62 3.60 -8.17 7.35
C ARG A 62 3.96 -9.21 8.43
N PRO A 63 4.33 -10.45 8.05
CA PRO A 63 4.62 -11.53 9.00
C PRO A 63 5.58 -11.16 10.15
N THR A 64 6.60 -10.35 9.87
CA THR A 64 7.60 -9.89 10.84
C THR A 64 7.03 -8.93 11.90
N ASP A 65 5.88 -8.32 11.63
CA ASP A 65 5.24 -7.34 12.50
C ASP A 65 4.34 -7.99 13.56
N GLY A 66 4.15 -9.32 13.54
CA GLY A 66 3.31 -10.02 14.49
C GLY A 66 3.75 -9.84 15.94
N ARG A 67 2.81 -9.64 16.86
CA ARG A 67 3.10 -9.42 18.30
C ARG A 67 2.26 -10.27 19.26
N TYR A 68 1.62 -11.34 18.77
CA TYR A 68 0.80 -12.24 19.59
C TYR A 68 -0.30 -11.52 20.40
N GLY A 69 -0.90 -10.45 19.85
CA GLY A 69 -1.91 -9.67 20.58
C GLY A 69 -1.37 -8.76 21.68
N ASN A 70 -0.06 -8.77 21.96
CA ASN A 70 0.52 -8.08 23.12
C ASN A 70 0.97 -6.64 22.86
N ASN A 71 0.82 -6.14 21.62
CA ASN A 71 1.23 -4.78 21.27
C ASN A 71 -0.01 -3.94 20.94
N PRO A 72 -0.15 -2.72 21.53
CA PRO A 72 -1.33 -1.90 21.31
C PRO A 72 -1.42 -1.27 19.92
N ASN A 73 -0.32 -1.25 19.14
CA ASN A 73 -0.19 -0.45 17.92
C ASN A 73 0.39 -1.21 16.70
N ARG A 74 0.75 -2.48 16.84
CA ARG A 74 1.45 -3.25 15.79
C ARG A 74 0.79 -4.61 15.58
N LEU A 75 0.53 -4.93 14.32
CA LEU A 75 -0.17 -6.12 13.85
C LEU A 75 0.59 -6.76 12.68
N GLN A 76 0.53 -8.10 12.53
CA GLN A 76 0.94 -8.73 11.28
C GLN A 76 -0.08 -8.56 10.16
N HIS A 77 -1.37 -8.31 10.47
CA HIS A 77 -2.42 -8.05 9.49
C HIS A 77 -3.20 -6.80 9.87
N TYR A 78 -3.27 -5.84 8.95
CA TYR A 78 -3.91 -4.54 9.17
C TYR A 78 -4.48 -3.98 7.85
N TYR A 79 -5.27 -2.93 7.94
CA TYR A 79 -5.92 -2.31 6.80
C TYR A 79 -5.23 -1.01 6.40
N GLN A 80 -4.86 -0.94 5.13
CA GLN A 80 -4.49 0.33 4.48
C GLN A 80 -5.69 0.88 3.72
N PHE A 81 -5.82 2.19 3.70
CA PHE A 81 -6.60 2.85 2.65
C PHE A 81 -5.62 3.43 1.65
N GLN A 82 -5.72 3.00 0.40
CA GLN A 82 -4.85 3.40 -0.68
C GLN A 82 -5.55 4.42 -1.56
N VAL A 83 -4.82 5.44 -1.98
CA VAL A 83 -5.18 6.33 -3.07
C VAL A 83 -4.03 6.40 -4.05
N THR A 84 -4.33 6.24 -5.33
CA THR A 84 -3.35 6.34 -6.42
C THR A 84 -3.86 7.36 -7.42
N LEU A 85 -3.13 8.46 -7.62
CA LEU A 85 -3.49 9.58 -8.49
C LEU A 85 -2.41 9.76 -9.56
N LYS A 86 -2.77 9.48 -10.81
CA LYS A 86 -1.88 9.60 -11.97
C LYS A 86 -2.60 10.35 -13.09
N PRO A 87 -2.07 11.48 -13.54
CA PRO A 87 -0.93 12.20 -12.96
C PRO A 87 -1.20 12.65 -11.51
N SER A 88 -0.14 12.82 -10.73
CA SER A 88 -0.23 13.42 -9.39
C SER A 88 -0.74 14.86 -9.49
N PRO A 89 -1.78 15.25 -8.74
CA PRO A 89 -2.32 16.61 -8.78
C PRO A 89 -1.49 17.57 -7.92
N ILE A 90 -1.46 18.84 -8.33
CA ILE A 90 -0.70 19.92 -7.66
C ILE A 90 -1.11 20.12 -6.20
N ASN A 91 -2.39 19.93 -5.92
CA ASN A 91 -2.98 20.13 -4.60
C ASN A 91 -3.16 18.80 -3.83
N ILE A 92 -2.39 17.75 -4.11
CA ILE A 92 -2.54 16.44 -3.44
C ILE A 92 -2.47 16.52 -1.91
N GLN A 93 -1.61 17.37 -1.35
CA GLN A 93 -1.52 17.60 0.09
C GLN A 93 -2.81 18.23 0.64
N ASP A 94 -3.39 19.20 -0.08
CA ASP A 94 -4.64 19.83 0.35
C ASP A 94 -5.81 18.84 0.24
N MET A 95 -5.87 18.03 -0.82
CA MET A 95 -6.84 16.95 -0.96
C MET A 95 -6.73 15.95 0.21
N TYR A 96 -5.51 15.63 0.64
CA TYR A 96 -5.29 14.81 1.82
C TYR A 96 -5.79 15.50 3.11
N LEU A 97 -5.41 16.75 3.37
CA LEU A 97 -5.85 17.48 4.58
C LEU A 97 -7.37 17.66 4.63
N GLN A 98 -8.01 17.87 3.48
CA GLN A 98 -9.47 17.91 3.38
C GLN A 98 -10.10 16.55 3.66
N SER A 99 -9.42 15.43 3.34
CA SER A 99 -9.89 14.09 3.74
C SER A 99 -9.91 13.92 5.26
N LEU A 100 -8.92 14.46 5.98
CA LEU A 100 -8.88 14.41 7.44
C LEU A 100 -9.97 15.28 8.06
N LYS A 101 -10.19 16.49 7.54
CA LYS A 101 -11.34 17.33 7.93
C LYS A 101 -12.66 16.63 7.65
N TYR A 102 -12.76 15.94 6.51
CA TYR A 102 -13.93 15.15 6.16
C TYR A 102 -14.15 13.99 7.14
N LEU A 103 -13.10 13.48 7.79
CA LEU A 103 -13.18 12.51 8.88
C LEU A 103 -13.48 13.12 10.26
N ASN A 104 -13.76 14.42 10.33
CA ASN A 104 -13.98 15.20 11.55
C ASN A 104 -12.72 15.39 12.43
N ILE A 105 -11.53 15.33 11.83
CA ILE A 105 -10.28 15.71 12.52
C ILE A 105 -10.11 17.22 12.40
N ASP A 106 -10.07 17.92 13.54
CA ASP A 106 -9.90 19.37 13.58
C ASP A 106 -8.42 19.75 13.50
N LEU A 107 -7.99 20.21 12.33
CA LEU A 107 -6.60 20.60 12.08
C LEU A 107 -6.15 21.84 12.86
N THR A 108 -7.06 22.55 13.53
CA THR A 108 -6.72 23.69 14.39
C THR A 108 -6.31 23.27 15.79
N ILE A 109 -6.70 22.06 16.20
CA ILE A 109 -6.42 21.48 17.51
C ILE A 109 -5.26 20.48 17.43
N HIS A 110 -5.16 19.76 16.32
CA HIS A 110 -4.21 18.67 16.14
C HIS A 110 -2.93 19.12 15.42
N ASP A 111 -1.79 18.64 15.90
CA ASP A 111 -0.48 18.92 15.33
C ASP A 111 -0.20 17.94 14.18
N ILE A 112 -0.39 18.42 12.94
CA ILE A 112 -0.07 17.67 11.73
C ILE A 112 1.29 18.10 11.18
N ARG A 113 2.17 17.11 11.02
CA ARG A 113 3.52 17.30 10.46
C ARG A 113 3.73 16.39 9.27
N PHE A 114 4.23 16.98 8.19
CA PHE A 114 4.78 16.27 7.04
C PHE A 114 6.29 16.21 7.26
N VAL A 115 6.78 15.02 7.63
CA VAL A 115 8.20 14.75 7.87
C VAL A 115 8.78 14.13 6.61
N GLU A 116 9.81 14.74 6.04
CA GLU A 116 10.42 14.26 4.79
C GLU A 116 10.94 12.83 4.95
N ASP A 117 10.50 11.94 4.06
CA ASP A 117 10.91 10.53 4.05
C ASP A 117 10.91 10.01 2.62
N ASP A 118 12.06 9.49 2.19
CA ASP A 118 12.21 8.82 0.91
C ASP A 118 11.71 7.38 1.05
N TRP A 119 10.68 7.04 0.28
CA TRP A 119 10.13 5.68 0.29
C TRP A 119 10.87 4.80 -0.72
N GLU A 120 11.39 3.67 -0.26
CA GLU A 120 11.95 2.62 -1.12
C GLU A 120 11.31 1.26 -0.85
N ASN A 121 10.96 0.55 -1.92
CA ASN A 121 10.64 -0.87 -1.88
C ASN A 121 11.56 -1.67 -2.81
N PRO A 122 12.61 -2.30 -2.26
CA PRO A 122 13.59 -3.03 -3.04
C PRO A 122 13.00 -4.19 -3.86
N THR A 123 12.00 -4.91 -3.34
CA THR A 123 11.42 -6.07 -4.06
C THR A 123 10.57 -5.65 -5.25
N LEU A 124 9.91 -4.49 -5.16
CA LEU A 124 9.20 -3.89 -6.29
C LEU A 124 10.14 -3.13 -7.25
N GLY A 125 11.41 -2.92 -6.87
CA GLY A 125 12.32 -2.05 -7.60
C GLY A 125 11.75 -0.65 -7.72
N ALA A 126 11.17 -0.17 -6.62
CA ALA A 126 10.38 1.05 -6.56
C ALA A 126 10.97 2.04 -5.57
N TRP A 127 10.92 3.32 -5.92
CA TRP A 127 11.26 4.39 -5.00
C TRP A 127 10.53 5.68 -5.36
N GLY A 128 10.36 6.55 -4.37
CA GLY A 128 9.69 7.83 -4.51
C GLY A 128 10.08 8.80 -3.40
N LEU A 129 9.91 10.08 -3.70
CA LEU A 129 10.05 11.16 -2.71
C LEU A 129 8.73 11.34 -1.99
N GLY A 130 8.73 11.73 -0.72
CA GLY A 130 7.49 11.80 0.01
C GLY A 130 7.59 12.38 1.41
N TRP A 131 6.52 12.13 2.16
CA TRP A 131 6.45 12.42 3.58
C TRP A 131 5.79 11.27 4.34
N GLU A 132 6.32 11.02 5.53
CA GLU A 132 5.53 10.48 6.61
C GLU A 132 4.68 11.60 7.21
N ILE A 133 3.39 11.34 7.39
CA ILE A 133 2.46 12.30 7.98
C ILE A 133 2.12 11.86 9.40
N TRP A 134 2.49 12.71 10.35
CA TRP A 134 2.33 12.50 11.77
C TRP A 134 1.19 13.36 12.31
N LEU A 135 0.31 12.76 13.11
CA LEU A 135 -0.78 13.38 13.84
C LEU A 135 -0.54 13.19 15.34
N ASP A 136 -0.29 14.29 16.07
CA ASP A 136 -0.04 14.29 17.53
C ASP A 136 1.03 13.26 17.98
N GLY A 137 2.08 13.08 17.16
CA GLY A 137 3.17 12.15 17.48
C GLY A 137 2.94 10.70 17.08
N MET A 138 1.89 10.40 16.30
CA MET A 138 1.68 9.11 15.67
C MET A 138 1.65 9.24 14.15
N GLU A 139 2.49 8.47 13.45
CA GLU A 139 2.48 8.37 11.98
C GLU A 139 1.16 7.72 11.51
N ILE A 140 0.35 8.44 10.73
CA ILE A 140 -0.98 7.98 10.26
C ILE A 140 -1.07 7.77 8.76
N THR A 141 -0.12 8.29 7.97
CA THR A 141 -0.18 8.23 6.50
C THR A 141 1.22 8.34 5.88
N GLN A 142 1.47 7.59 4.81
CA GLN A 142 2.57 7.86 3.87
C GLN A 142 2.02 8.58 2.64
N LEU A 143 2.67 9.65 2.20
CA LEU A 143 2.44 10.27 0.89
C LEU A 143 3.71 10.13 0.04
N THR A 144 3.61 9.47 -1.11
CA THR A 144 4.75 9.16 -1.97
C THR A 144 4.51 9.61 -3.40
N TYR A 145 5.50 10.25 -4.03
CA TYR A 145 5.53 10.49 -5.47
C TYR A 145 6.47 9.51 -6.13
N PHE A 146 5.91 8.51 -6.83
CA PHE A 146 6.72 7.49 -7.49
C PHE A 146 7.64 8.10 -8.53
N GLN A 147 8.94 7.91 -8.33
CA GLN A 147 9.95 8.22 -9.33
C GLN A 147 10.18 7.02 -10.24
N GLN A 148 10.29 5.82 -9.64
CA GLN A 148 10.39 4.57 -10.37
C GLN A 148 9.57 3.46 -9.74
N ILE A 149 9.05 2.57 -10.57
CA ILE A 149 8.45 1.28 -10.21
C ILE A 149 9.01 0.24 -11.17
N ALA A 150 9.35 -0.95 -10.69
CA ALA A 150 9.97 -2.00 -11.50
C ALA A 150 11.21 -1.51 -12.29
N GLY A 151 11.96 -0.55 -11.74
CA GLY A 151 13.11 0.08 -12.39
C GLY A 151 12.79 0.95 -13.62
N ILE A 152 11.53 1.29 -13.85
CA ILE A 152 11.05 2.12 -14.96
C ILE A 152 10.58 3.47 -14.40
N ASP A 153 10.96 4.57 -15.04
CA ASP A 153 10.49 5.92 -14.71
C ASP A 153 8.95 6.00 -14.80
N CYS A 154 8.31 6.43 -13.72
CA CYS A 154 6.87 6.71 -13.70
C CYS A 154 6.60 8.05 -14.39
N ARG A 155 6.07 8.01 -15.62
CA ARG A 155 5.74 9.22 -16.40
C ARG A 155 4.33 9.15 -16.98
N PRO A 156 3.42 10.07 -16.62
CA PRO A 156 3.61 11.12 -15.61
C PRO A 156 3.78 10.55 -14.20
N VAL A 157 4.27 11.38 -13.26
CA VAL A 157 4.48 10.99 -11.86
C VAL A 157 3.15 10.57 -11.24
N THR A 158 3.17 9.47 -10.49
CA THR A 158 2.03 8.98 -9.71
C THR A 158 2.15 9.45 -8.26
N GLY A 159 1.09 10.06 -7.73
CA GLY A 159 0.95 10.33 -6.30
C GLY A 159 0.25 9.17 -5.62
N GLU A 160 0.84 8.67 -4.53
CA GLU A 160 0.29 7.65 -3.65
C GLU A 160 0.01 8.27 -2.28
N ILE A 161 -1.17 7.98 -1.72
CA ILE A 161 -1.52 8.29 -0.33
C ILE A 161 -1.96 6.99 0.34
N THR A 162 -1.25 6.60 1.39
CA THR A 162 -1.47 5.34 2.10
C THR A 162 -1.80 5.61 3.57
N TYR A 163 -3.07 5.51 3.95
CA TYR A 163 -3.52 5.72 5.32
C TYR A 163 -3.35 4.45 6.14
N GLY A 164 -2.84 4.57 7.37
CA GLY A 164 -2.91 3.54 8.41
C GLY A 164 -4.27 3.62 9.12
N LEU A 165 -5.22 2.76 8.74
CA LEU A 165 -6.62 2.90 9.14
C LEU A 165 -6.82 2.70 10.65
N GLU A 166 -6.13 1.74 11.26
CA GLU A 166 -6.22 1.47 12.70
C GLU A 166 -5.73 2.66 13.51
N ARG A 167 -4.55 3.20 13.18
CA ARG A 167 -3.99 4.38 13.85
C ARG A 167 -4.92 5.58 13.74
N LEU A 168 -5.45 5.83 12.54
CA LEU A 168 -6.41 6.91 12.31
C LEU A 168 -7.71 6.72 13.10
N ALA A 169 -8.21 5.49 13.18
CA ALA A 169 -9.41 5.16 13.94
C ALA A 169 -9.18 5.28 15.46
N MET A 170 -8.01 4.89 15.96
CA MET A 170 -7.64 5.00 17.38
C MET A 170 -7.70 6.46 17.82
N TYR A 171 -7.16 7.33 16.97
CA TYR A 171 -7.21 8.76 17.17
C TYR A 171 -8.66 9.27 17.27
N ILE A 172 -9.49 8.97 16.27
CA ILE A 172 -10.88 9.44 16.20
C ILE A 172 -11.75 8.88 17.34
N GLN A 173 -11.52 7.63 17.74
CA GLN A 173 -12.28 6.97 18.80
C GLN A 173 -11.72 7.24 20.20
N GLY A 174 -10.54 7.85 20.32
CA GLY A 174 -9.88 8.15 21.59
C GLY A 174 -9.50 6.91 22.38
N VAL A 175 -8.95 5.88 21.73
CA VAL A 175 -8.50 4.63 22.37
C VAL A 175 -7.00 4.41 22.19
N ASP A 176 -6.35 3.88 23.22
CA ASP A 176 -4.89 3.65 23.23
C ASP A 176 -4.47 2.25 22.74
N ASN A 177 -5.44 1.38 22.46
CA ASN A 177 -5.20 0.02 21.99
C ASN A 177 -6.08 -0.31 20.77
N ILE A 178 -5.46 -0.81 19.69
CA ILE A 178 -6.16 -1.20 18.46
C ILE A 178 -7.33 -2.16 18.75
N TYR A 179 -7.18 -3.10 19.69
CA TYR A 179 -8.23 -4.11 19.95
C TYR A 179 -9.51 -3.53 20.57
N ASP A 180 -9.42 -2.34 21.18
CA ASP A 180 -10.57 -1.67 21.80
C ASP A 180 -11.41 -0.86 20.79
N LEU A 181 -10.90 -0.68 19.57
CA LEU A 181 -11.61 -0.01 18.48
C LEU A 181 -12.98 -0.62 18.28
N VAL A 182 -14.00 0.22 18.22
CA VAL A 182 -15.34 -0.18 17.80
C VAL A 182 -15.30 -0.42 16.30
N TRP A 183 -15.48 -1.66 15.85
CA TRP A 183 -15.62 -1.97 14.44
C TRP A 183 -16.98 -1.49 13.92
N SER A 184 -18.04 -1.89 14.61
CA SER A 184 -19.43 -1.55 14.30
C SER A 184 -20.30 -1.61 15.56
N ASN A 185 -21.41 -0.87 15.56
CA ASN A 185 -22.44 -0.95 16.59
C ASN A 185 -23.79 -1.15 15.93
N GLY A 186 -24.42 -2.30 16.19
CA GLY A 186 -25.66 -2.71 15.53
C GLY A 186 -26.68 -3.33 16.50
N PRO A 187 -27.80 -3.88 15.99
CA PRO A 187 -28.86 -4.44 16.82
C PRO A 187 -28.41 -5.60 17.73
N GLN A 188 -27.33 -6.30 17.37
CA GLN A 188 -26.75 -7.40 18.14
C GLN A 188 -25.69 -6.92 19.14
N GLY A 189 -25.47 -5.61 19.25
CA GLY A 189 -24.49 -4.99 20.13
C GLY A 189 -23.25 -4.46 19.41
N LYS A 190 -22.29 -4.06 20.23
CA LYS A 190 -20.99 -3.54 19.81
C LYS A 190 -20.07 -4.70 19.41
N ILE A 191 -19.43 -4.58 18.25
CA ILE A 191 -18.33 -5.45 17.82
C ILE A 191 -17.05 -4.63 17.83
N THR A 192 -16.02 -5.13 18.49
CA THR A 192 -14.68 -4.52 18.55
C THR A 192 -13.74 -5.10 17.51
N TYR A 193 -12.61 -4.44 17.27
CA TYR A 193 -11.52 -4.99 16.48
C TYR A 193 -10.92 -6.24 17.16
N GLY A 194 -10.88 -6.26 18.49
CA GLY A 194 -10.50 -7.43 19.28
C GLY A 194 -11.36 -8.66 18.99
N ASP A 195 -12.68 -8.49 18.97
CA ASP A 195 -13.63 -9.57 18.68
C ASP A 195 -13.38 -10.23 17.32
N LEU A 196 -12.89 -9.46 16.35
CA LEU A 196 -12.67 -9.91 14.98
C LEU A 196 -11.25 -10.46 14.74
N PHE A 197 -10.23 -9.85 15.33
CA PHE A 197 -8.84 -10.04 14.90
C PHE A 197 -7.86 -10.46 16.00
N TYR A 198 -8.22 -10.40 17.27
CA TYR A 198 -7.28 -10.71 18.37
C TYR A 198 -6.76 -12.15 18.28
N GLU A 199 -7.67 -13.12 18.16
CA GLU A 199 -7.31 -14.53 18.05
C GLU A 199 -6.53 -14.82 16.76
N ASN A 200 -6.93 -14.18 15.65
CA ASN A 200 -6.21 -14.31 14.39
C ASN A 200 -4.76 -13.79 14.50
N GLU A 201 -4.53 -12.66 15.18
CA GLU A 201 -3.18 -12.12 15.39
C GLU A 201 -2.29 -13.08 16.20
N ILE A 202 -2.86 -13.73 17.23
CA ILE A 202 -2.16 -14.74 18.04
C ILE A 202 -1.75 -15.93 17.16
N GLN A 203 -2.70 -16.51 16.45
CA GLN A 203 -2.46 -17.72 15.66
C GLN A 203 -1.52 -17.45 14.47
N GLN A 204 -1.70 -16.32 13.77
CA GLN A 204 -0.81 -15.92 12.68
C GLN A 204 0.61 -15.63 13.19
N SER A 205 0.76 -14.98 14.34
CA SER A 205 2.08 -14.77 14.96
C SER A 205 2.75 -16.12 15.28
N ALA A 206 2.01 -17.07 15.87
CA ALA A 206 2.53 -18.40 16.15
C ALA A 206 2.98 -19.12 14.87
N TYR A 207 2.16 -19.10 13.82
CA TYR A 207 2.52 -19.68 12.53
C TYR A 207 3.78 -19.03 11.95
N ASN A 208 3.78 -17.70 11.81
CA ASN A 208 4.85 -16.93 11.17
C ASN A 208 6.20 -17.08 11.90
N PHE A 209 6.20 -17.20 13.22
CA PHE A 209 7.45 -17.24 14.00
C PHE A 209 7.90 -18.64 14.41
N GLN A 210 7.00 -19.63 14.48
CA GLN A 210 7.32 -20.93 15.09
C GLN A 210 6.99 -22.11 14.18
N TYR A 211 5.81 -22.13 13.56
CA TYR A 211 5.26 -23.35 12.97
C TYR A 211 5.32 -23.45 11.45
N ALA A 212 5.56 -22.34 10.74
CA ALA A 212 5.61 -22.39 9.28
C ALA A 212 6.72 -23.33 8.76
N ASP A 213 6.34 -24.24 7.85
CA ASP A 213 7.25 -25.20 7.22
C ASP A 213 8.17 -24.49 6.23
N THR A 214 9.39 -24.20 6.67
CA THR A 214 10.38 -23.47 5.90
C THR A 214 10.81 -24.22 4.63
N SER A 215 10.83 -25.55 4.65
CA SER A 215 11.22 -26.36 3.49
C SER A 215 10.18 -26.25 2.38
N PHE A 216 8.90 -26.31 2.75
CA PHE A 216 7.79 -26.10 1.81
C PHE A 216 7.78 -24.67 1.25
N LEU A 217 7.98 -23.65 2.10
CA LEU A 217 8.02 -22.25 1.65
C LEU A 217 9.15 -21.98 0.65
N LEU A 218 10.34 -22.54 0.89
CA LEU A 218 11.48 -22.47 -0.04
C LEU A 218 11.13 -23.14 -1.38
N TYR A 219 10.55 -24.35 -1.33
CA TYR A 219 10.08 -25.06 -2.52
C TYR A 219 9.07 -24.23 -3.31
N CYS A 220 8.09 -23.63 -2.65
CA CYS A 220 7.08 -22.79 -3.29
C CYS A 220 7.70 -21.56 -3.96
N PHE A 221 8.62 -20.88 -3.28
CA PHE A 221 9.32 -19.73 -3.85
C PHE A 221 10.00 -20.09 -5.19
N ASP A 222 10.78 -21.17 -5.20
CA ASP A 222 11.52 -21.60 -6.40
C ASP A 222 10.58 -22.03 -7.53
N HIS A 223 9.42 -22.61 -7.21
CA HIS A 223 8.43 -22.98 -8.22
C HIS A 223 7.70 -21.77 -8.81
N TYR A 224 7.35 -20.78 -7.99
CA TYR A 224 6.78 -19.54 -8.50
C TYR A 224 7.77 -18.80 -9.40
N GLU A 225 9.04 -18.72 -9.03
CA GLU A 225 10.07 -18.13 -9.90
C GLU A 225 10.17 -18.85 -11.25
N LYS A 226 10.15 -20.19 -11.27
CA LYS A 226 10.15 -20.97 -12.53
C LYS A 226 8.90 -20.70 -13.37
N GLU A 227 7.73 -20.65 -12.75
CA GLU A 227 6.46 -20.42 -13.47
C GLU A 227 6.41 -19.01 -14.05
N ILE A 228 6.85 -17.99 -13.31
CA ILE A 228 6.97 -16.61 -13.80
C ILE A 228 7.84 -16.57 -15.06
N ASN A 229 9.03 -17.16 -15.00
CA ASN A 229 9.94 -17.20 -16.14
C ASN A 229 9.34 -17.92 -17.35
N LYS A 230 8.60 -19.00 -17.14
CA LYS A 230 7.90 -19.74 -18.20
C LYS A 230 6.80 -18.87 -18.84
N LEU A 231 5.97 -18.21 -18.03
CA LEU A 231 4.88 -17.35 -18.49
C LEU A 231 5.38 -16.15 -19.29
N LEU A 232 6.51 -15.56 -18.90
CA LEU A 232 7.13 -14.44 -19.62
C LEU A 232 7.81 -14.86 -20.93
N LYS A 233 8.18 -16.14 -21.09
CA LYS A 233 8.83 -16.69 -22.30
C LYS A 233 7.86 -17.21 -23.35
N LEU A 234 6.55 -17.18 -23.08
CA LEU A 234 5.55 -17.53 -24.09
C LEU A 234 5.60 -16.56 -25.27
N ASN A 235 5.22 -17.03 -26.46
CA ASN A 235 5.09 -16.17 -27.65
C ASN A 235 4.18 -14.96 -27.37
N ASN A 236 3.14 -15.16 -26.56
CA ASN A 236 2.29 -14.12 -25.98
C ASN A 236 2.44 -14.15 -24.45
N PRO A 237 3.30 -13.31 -23.85
CA PRO A 237 3.54 -13.32 -22.41
C PRO A 237 2.29 -13.10 -21.57
N LEU A 238 2.10 -13.91 -20.53
CA LEU A 238 1.00 -13.79 -19.59
C LEU A 238 1.42 -12.95 -18.37
N ILE A 239 1.37 -11.63 -18.54
CA ILE A 239 1.96 -10.64 -17.61
C ILE A 239 1.25 -10.59 -16.25
N PHE A 240 -0.09 -10.53 -16.22
CA PHE A 240 -0.83 -10.46 -14.95
C PHE A 240 -0.71 -11.76 -14.13
N PRO A 241 -0.83 -12.97 -14.71
CA PRO A 241 -0.54 -14.21 -13.98
C PRO A 241 0.91 -14.27 -13.45
N ALA A 242 1.89 -13.84 -14.25
CA ALA A 242 3.28 -13.73 -13.78
C ALA A 242 3.41 -12.75 -12.59
N TYR A 243 2.65 -11.65 -12.59
CA TYR A 243 2.64 -10.71 -11.47
C TYR A 243 1.99 -11.31 -10.21
N GLU A 244 0.88 -12.03 -10.33
CA GLU A 244 0.26 -12.70 -9.18
C GLU A 244 1.20 -13.73 -8.54
N HIS A 245 1.97 -14.47 -9.35
CA HIS A 245 3.01 -15.36 -8.84
C HIS A 245 4.13 -14.61 -8.11
N ILE A 246 4.47 -13.37 -8.50
CA ILE A 246 5.47 -12.57 -7.76
C ILE A 246 4.94 -12.18 -6.37
N LEU A 247 3.65 -11.90 -6.24
CA LEU A 247 3.02 -11.58 -4.96
C LEU A 247 3.10 -12.79 -4.01
N LYS A 248 2.76 -13.98 -4.53
CA LYS A 248 2.85 -15.24 -3.77
C LYS A 248 4.29 -15.53 -3.34
N ALA A 249 5.26 -15.45 -4.26
CA ALA A 249 6.67 -15.64 -3.95
C ALA A 249 7.16 -14.65 -2.88
N THR A 250 6.76 -13.38 -2.97
CA THR A 250 7.10 -12.35 -1.99
C THR A 250 6.52 -12.66 -0.62
N HIS A 251 5.27 -13.15 -0.54
CA HIS A 251 4.67 -13.54 0.74
C HIS A 251 5.40 -14.74 1.37
N MET A 252 5.77 -15.77 0.58
CA MET A 252 6.57 -16.90 1.09
C MET A 252 7.92 -16.41 1.64
N PHE A 253 8.59 -15.50 0.92
CA PHE A 253 9.83 -14.86 1.39
C PHE A 253 9.62 -14.12 2.72
N ASN A 254 8.53 -13.37 2.88
CA ASN A 254 8.26 -12.63 4.11
C ASN A 254 8.03 -13.56 5.32
N ILE A 255 7.40 -14.72 5.11
CA ILE A 255 7.23 -15.73 6.17
C ILE A 255 8.58 -16.39 6.50
N LEU A 256 9.41 -16.69 5.49
CA LEU A 256 10.78 -17.20 5.71
C LEU A 256 11.63 -16.21 6.53
N ASP A 257 11.52 -14.91 6.24
CA ASP A 257 12.19 -13.83 6.98
C ASP A 257 11.69 -13.78 8.43
N ALA A 258 10.36 -13.86 8.65
CA ALA A 258 9.77 -13.92 9.99
C ALA A 258 10.20 -15.17 10.79
N ARG A 259 10.30 -16.33 10.13
CA ARG A 259 10.84 -17.57 10.73
C ARG A 259 12.33 -17.50 11.04
N LYS A 260 13.04 -16.47 10.57
CA LYS A 260 14.51 -16.36 10.61
C LYS A 260 15.18 -17.59 9.97
N ALA A 261 14.56 -18.12 8.92
CA ALA A 261 14.99 -19.32 8.22
C ALA A 261 16.07 -19.05 7.15
N ILE A 262 16.31 -17.77 6.85
CA ILE A 262 17.29 -17.29 5.88
C ILE A 262 18.29 -16.35 6.56
N SER A 263 19.56 -16.47 6.21
CA SER A 263 20.62 -15.56 6.66
C SER A 263 20.48 -14.17 6.02
N VAL A 264 21.19 -13.18 6.55
CA VAL A 264 21.23 -11.82 5.98
C VAL A 264 21.67 -11.83 4.51
N THR A 265 22.65 -12.65 4.17
CA THR A 265 23.15 -12.79 2.79
C THR A 265 22.10 -13.43 1.88
N GLU A 266 21.44 -14.49 2.33
CA GLU A 266 20.34 -15.12 1.58
C GLU A 266 19.17 -14.16 1.39
N ARG A 267 18.83 -13.38 2.42
CA ARG A 267 17.79 -12.36 2.33
C ARG A 267 18.04 -11.35 1.21
N GLN A 268 19.27 -10.85 1.08
CA GLN A 268 19.64 -9.95 -0.02
C GLN A 268 19.56 -10.62 -1.40
N ASN A 269 19.91 -11.91 -1.47
CA ASN A 269 19.76 -12.70 -2.69
C ASN A 269 18.27 -12.85 -3.09
N TYR A 270 17.40 -13.21 -2.15
CA TYR A 270 15.95 -13.30 -2.38
C TYR A 270 15.36 -11.97 -2.85
N ILE A 271 15.71 -10.85 -2.19
CA ILE A 271 15.27 -9.52 -2.63
C ILE A 271 15.72 -9.23 -4.06
N THR A 272 16.97 -9.57 -4.40
CA THR A 272 17.51 -9.35 -5.74
C THR A 272 16.79 -10.21 -6.79
N ARG A 273 16.48 -11.48 -6.48
CA ARG A 273 15.69 -12.37 -7.34
C ARG A 273 14.29 -11.81 -7.58
N ILE A 274 13.56 -11.48 -6.51
CA ILE A 274 12.21 -10.88 -6.59
C ILE A 274 12.26 -9.59 -7.43
N ARG A 275 13.20 -8.69 -7.14
CA ARG A 275 13.39 -7.43 -7.88
C ARG A 275 13.63 -7.67 -9.37
N THR A 276 14.46 -8.65 -9.72
CA THR A 276 14.78 -8.97 -11.12
C THR A 276 13.55 -9.47 -11.89
N LEU A 277 12.74 -10.32 -11.25
CA LEU A 277 11.47 -10.78 -11.80
C LEU A 277 10.48 -9.62 -11.95
N THR A 278 10.32 -8.77 -10.92
CA THR A 278 9.44 -7.61 -10.97
C THR A 278 9.83 -6.64 -12.09
N LYS A 279 11.13 -6.35 -12.27
CA LYS A 279 11.65 -5.56 -13.40
C LYS A 279 11.28 -6.17 -14.75
N SER A 280 11.44 -7.49 -14.89
CA SER A 280 11.11 -8.21 -16.13
C SER A 280 9.60 -8.14 -16.44
N ILE A 281 8.76 -8.31 -15.41
CA ILE A 281 7.30 -8.19 -15.53
C ILE A 281 6.91 -6.75 -15.88
N GLY A 282 7.50 -5.75 -15.22
CA GLY A 282 7.26 -4.33 -15.49
C GLY A 282 7.62 -3.93 -16.92
N GLN A 283 8.76 -4.41 -17.43
CA GLN A 283 9.16 -4.17 -18.81
C GLN A 283 8.21 -4.85 -19.81
N ALA A 284 7.83 -6.10 -19.54
CA ALA A 284 6.86 -6.82 -20.38
C ALA A 284 5.50 -6.11 -20.38
N TYR A 285 5.02 -5.64 -19.23
CA TYR A 285 3.81 -4.83 -19.10
C TYR A 285 3.90 -3.55 -19.92
N TYR A 286 4.96 -2.75 -19.74
CA TYR A 286 5.14 -1.49 -20.46
C TYR A 286 5.17 -1.72 -21.97
N ASN A 287 5.94 -2.71 -22.45
CA ASN A 287 6.03 -3.05 -23.86
C ASN A 287 4.68 -3.47 -24.42
N TYR A 288 3.95 -4.32 -23.70
CA TYR A 288 2.61 -4.74 -24.10
C TYR A 288 1.66 -3.55 -24.22
N ARG A 289 1.64 -2.64 -23.22
CA ARG A 289 0.80 -1.43 -23.27
C ARG A 289 1.20 -0.50 -24.42
N ASN A 290 2.49 -0.38 -24.71
CA ASN A 290 2.99 0.40 -25.84
C ASN A 290 2.56 -0.18 -27.20
N ILE A 291 2.62 -1.51 -27.37
CA ILE A 291 2.19 -2.20 -28.60
C ILE A 291 0.71 -1.95 -28.90
N ILE A 292 -0.14 -1.94 -27.87
CA ILE A 292 -1.58 -1.66 -28.02
C ILE A 292 -1.90 -0.15 -27.98
N GLY A 293 -0.88 0.72 -28.00
CA GLY A 293 -1.03 2.17 -28.11
C GLY A 293 -1.56 2.87 -26.87
N PHE A 294 -1.35 2.33 -25.66
CA PHE A 294 -1.80 2.92 -24.39
C PHE A 294 -3.29 3.37 -24.40
N PRO A 295 -4.26 2.44 -24.47
CA PRO A 295 -5.65 2.75 -24.81
C PRO A 295 -6.41 3.67 -23.83
N ARG A 296 -5.91 3.87 -22.60
CA ARG A 296 -6.46 4.85 -21.64
C ARG A 296 -5.82 6.22 -21.74
N TYR A 297 -4.77 6.37 -22.54
CA TYR A 297 -4.09 7.64 -22.73
C TYR A 297 -4.98 8.58 -23.56
N ASN A 298 -5.19 9.79 -23.04
CA ASN A 298 -5.92 10.84 -23.72
C ASN A 298 -5.11 12.13 -23.60
N GLU A 299 -4.65 12.68 -24.73
CA GLU A 299 -3.72 13.83 -24.79
C GLU A 299 -4.29 15.09 -24.09
N LEU A 300 -5.61 15.22 -24.01
CA LEU A 300 -6.30 16.38 -23.44
C LEU A 300 -6.07 16.56 -21.92
N ASN A 301 -5.58 15.54 -21.20
CA ASN A 301 -5.38 15.57 -19.74
C ASN A 301 -3.97 16.03 -19.29
N ASN A 302 -3.09 16.42 -20.21
CA ASN A 302 -1.68 16.76 -19.88
C ASN A 302 -1.44 18.20 -19.39
N ASN A 303 -2.45 19.07 -19.37
CA ASN A 303 -2.27 20.49 -19.01
C ASN A 303 -2.33 20.80 -17.50
N THR A 304 -2.47 19.80 -16.62
CA THR A 304 -2.64 20.01 -15.17
C THR A 304 -1.71 19.14 -14.29
N SER A 305 -0.67 18.55 -14.87
CA SER A 305 0.15 17.52 -14.20
C SER A 305 1.62 17.91 -13.98
N TYR A 306 2.22 17.33 -12.94
CA TYR A 306 3.65 17.45 -12.66
C TYR A 306 4.49 16.70 -13.70
N ASP A 307 5.36 17.43 -14.39
CA ASP A 307 6.48 16.90 -15.16
C ASP A 307 7.79 17.38 -14.48
N LYS A 308 8.89 16.61 -14.57
CA LYS A 308 10.14 16.70 -13.74
C LYS A 308 10.70 18.10 -13.39
N LYS A 309 10.28 19.18 -14.05
CA LYS A 309 10.72 20.56 -13.83
C LYS A 309 10.07 21.29 -12.63
N ASN A 310 8.97 20.77 -12.06
CA ASN A 310 8.20 21.46 -10.99
C ASN A 310 7.96 20.59 -9.73
N ILE A 311 8.88 19.67 -9.39
CA ILE A 311 8.95 19.16 -8.01
C ILE A 311 9.49 20.32 -7.17
N PRO A 312 8.93 20.65 -5.99
CA PRO A 312 9.55 21.65 -5.12
C PRO A 312 11.02 21.28 -4.92
N ASN A 313 11.94 22.17 -5.29
CA ASN A 313 13.33 22.02 -4.89
C ASN A 313 13.37 22.03 -3.35
N GLY A 314 13.56 20.86 -2.74
CA GLY A 314 13.38 20.67 -1.31
C GLY A 314 11.91 20.44 -0.96
N ILE A 315 11.57 19.18 -0.67
CA ILE A 315 10.25 18.73 -0.18
C ILE A 315 10.14 18.95 1.34
N GLY A 316 11.18 19.51 1.97
CA GLY A 316 11.43 19.59 3.41
C GLY A 316 10.25 19.85 4.34
N ASP A 317 10.47 19.49 5.60
CA ASP A 317 9.45 19.42 6.64
C ASP A 317 8.42 20.56 6.60
N ARG A 318 7.15 20.19 6.57
CA ARG A 318 6.02 21.12 6.59
C ARG A 318 5.18 20.86 7.83
N ARG A 319 5.06 21.88 8.69
CA ARG A 319 4.09 21.90 9.78
C ARG A 319 2.81 22.60 9.32
N VAL A 320 1.66 21.96 9.52
CA VAL A 320 0.38 22.63 9.28
C VAL A 320 0.14 23.56 10.47
N THR A 321 0.34 24.86 10.25
CA THR A 321 -0.02 25.91 11.20
C THR A 321 -1.26 26.62 10.67
N THR A 322 -2.15 27.01 11.58
CA THR A 322 -3.39 27.71 11.26
C THR A 322 -3.18 29.18 10.97
#